data_AF-A0A836ELV3-F1
#
_entry.id   AF-A0A836ELV3-F1
#
_cell.length_a   1.000
_cell.length_b   1.000
_cell.length_c   1.000
_cell.angle_alpha   90.00
_cell.angle_beta   90.00
_cell.angle_gamma   90.00
#
_symmetry.space_group_name_H-M   'P 1'
#
loop_
_entity.id
_entity.type
_entity.pdbx_description
1 polymer ?
#
loop_
_entity_poly.entity_id
_entity_poly.type
_entity_poly.pdbx_seq_one_letter_code
_entity_poly.pdbx_strand_id
1 'polypeptide(L)'
;MNEKIEQRICLKFCIANGISCAESLKMLQKAYGESTLSKTRAYEWYSALKSGRDVVKDLPRSGRPSTSSTEVNIDKVKEMVIENRHFSLREIAAELTVSHESIRTILRDCLDIKRVAARLVPKDLNFLQKLNRVKVAEDMLERAC
;
A
#
# COMPACT_ATOMS: atom_id res chain seq x y z
N MET A 1 4.74 4.03 -25.13
CA MET A 1 5.62 4.49 -24.04
C MET A 1 5.28 5.96 -23.80
N ASN A 2 5.46 6.51 -22.59
CA ASN A 2 5.04 7.91 -22.31
C ASN A 2 6.04 8.86 -22.99
N GLU A 3 5.58 9.73 -23.90
CA GLU A 3 6.45 10.66 -24.67
C GLU A 3 7.41 11.45 -23.77
N LYS A 4 7.00 11.78 -22.55
CA LYS A 4 7.87 12.46 -21.57
C LYS A 4 9.04 11.61 -21.10
N ILE A 5 8.84 10.29 -20.98
CA ILE A 5 9.91 9.35 -20.63
C ILE A 5 10.91 9.24 -21.77
N GLU A 6 10.43 9.14 -23.02
CA GLU A 6 11.28 9.08 -24.21
C GLU A 6 12.20 10.31 -24.32
N GLN A 7 11.64 11.50 -24.16
CA GLN A 7 12.43 12.75 -24.15
C GLN A 7 13.50 12.78 -23.05
N ARG A 8 13.22 12.21 -21.86
CA ARG A 8 14.21 12.10 -20.79
C ARG A 8 15.28 11.04 -21.08
N ILE A 9 14.96 9.97 -21.80
CA ILE A 9 15.96 9.00 -22.32
C ILE A 9 16.88 9.72 -23.31
N CYS A 10 16.33 10.52 -24.22
CA CYS A 10 17.12 11.34 -25.14
C CYS A 10 18.03 12.34 -24.40
N LEU A 11 17.56 12.97 -23.31
CA LEU A 11 18.42 13.81 -22.46
C LEU A 11 19.58 13.01 -21.84
N LYS A 12 19.30 11.81 -21.32
CA LYS A 12 20.34 10.91 -20.77
C LYS A 12 21.38 10.54 -21.82
N PHE A 13 20.94 10.24 -23.04
CA PHE A 13 21.83 10.02 -24.18
C PHE A 13 22.70 11.26 -24.48
N CYS A 14 22.10 12.45 -24.52
CA CYS A 14 22.85 13.69 -24.78
C CYS A 14 23.93 13.96 -23.72
N ILE A 15 23.61 13.71 -22.44
CA ILE A 15 24.57 13.83 -21.33
C ILE A 15 25.75 12.86 -21.52
N ALA A 16 25.47 11.60 -21.88
CA ALA A 16 26.51 10.60 -22.13
C ALA A 16 27.44 10.99 -23.29
N ASN A 17 26.95 11.78 -24.25
CA ASN A 17 27.72 12.30 -25.37
C ASN A 17 28.37 13.67 -25.09
N GLY A 18 28.27 14.19 -23.86
CA GLY A 18 28.86 15.49 -23.49
C GLY A 18 28.15 16.71 -24.09
N ILE A 19 26.95 16.54 -24.64
CA ILE A 19 26.17 17.61 -25.27
C ILE A 19 25.56 18.49 -24.18
N SER A 20 25.61 19.81 -24.35
CA SER A 20 25.06 20.74 -23.36
C SER A 20 23.53 20.63 -23.24
N CYS A 21 22.97 21.03 -22.09
CA CYS A 21 21.52 21.04 -21.91
C CYS A 21 20.79 21.93 -22.92
N ALA A 22 21.39 23.06 -23.31
CA ALA A 22 20.81 23.99 -24.27
C ALA A 22 20.71 23.38 -25.68
N GLU A 23 21.75 22.68 -26.12
CA GLU A 23 21.75 21.95 -27.40
C GLU A 23 20.81 20.75 -27.36
N SER A 24 20.83 20.00 -26.25
CA SER A 24 19.90 18.89 -26.04
C SER A 24 18.45 19.34 -26.14
N LEU A 25 18.10 20.50 -25.57
CA LEU A 25 16.77 21.08 -25.68
C LEU A 25 16.42 21.45 -27.13
N LYS A 26 17.35 22.03 -27.89
CA LYS A 26 17.14 22.32 -29.32
C LYS A 26 16.88 21.04 -30.13
N MET A 27 17.62 19.97 -29.84
CA MET A 27 17.42 18.66 -30.47
C MET A 27 16.04 18.09 -30.14
N LEU A 28 15.63 18.18 -28.88
CA LEU A 28 14.28 17.77 -28.46
C LEU A 28 13.20 18.62 -29.15
N GLN A 29 13.35 19.94 -29.20
CA GLN A 29 12.41 20.84 -29.88
C GLN A 29 12.25 20.50 -31.37
N LYS A 30 13.35 20.13 -32.03
CA LYS A 30 13.33 19.69 -33.43
C LYS A 30 12.62 18.35 -33.62
N ALA A 31 12.79 17.41 -32.67
CA ALA A 31 12.22 16.07 -32.77
C ALA A 31 10.75 15.98 -32.31
N TYR A 32 10.38 16.71 -31.27
CA TYR A 32 9.08 16.61 -30.60
C TYR A 32 8.18 17.84 -30.77
N GLY A 33 8.68 18.94 -31.36
CA GLY A 33 7.88 20.12 -31.67
C GLY A 33 7.19 20.72 -30.43
N GLU A 34 5.87 20.91 -30.52
CA GLU A 34 5.06 21.46 -29.42
C GLU A 34 4.95 20.52 -28.22
N SER A 35 5.13 19.20 -28.41
CA SER A 35 5.11 18.20 -27.34
C SER A 35 6.40 18.16 -26.51
N THR A 36 7.35 19.05 -26.79
CA THR A 36 8.64 19.09 -26.11
C THR A 36 8.50 19.49 -24.63
N LEU A 37 9.33 18.92 -23.76
CA LEU A 37 9.48 19.35 -22.37
C LEU A 37 9.73 20.86 -22.30
N SER A 38 9.08 21.52 -21.34
CA SER A 38 9.37 22.93 -21.09
C SER A 38 10.83 23.12 -20.71
N LYS A 39 11.39 24.29 -21.04
CA LYS A 39 12.79 24.64 -20.75
C LYS A 39 13.16 24.33 -19.30
N THR A 40 12.33 24.75 -18.33
CA THR A 40 12.57 24.49 -16.91
C THR A 40 12.66 23.00 -16.60
N ARG A 41 11.74 22.19 -17.12
CA ARG A 41 11.73 20.73 -16.90
C ARG A 41 12.94 20.05 -17.53
N ALA A 42 13.32 20.44 -18.75
CA ALA A 42 14.49 19.87 -19.41
C ALA A 42 15.77 20.14 -18.59
N TYR A 43 15.94 21.35 -18.05
CA TYR A 43 17.08 21.71 -17.22
C TYR A 43 17.09 20.99 -15.86
N GLU A 44 15.93 20.89 -15.19
CA GLU A 44 15.79 20.10 -13.95
C GLU A 44 16.21 18.64 -14.16
N TRP A 45 15.69 18.00 -15.22
CA TRP A 45 16.01 16.62 -15.55
C TRP A 45 17.47 16.46 -15.97
N TYR A 46 17.99 17.37 -16.79
CA TYR A 46 19.38 17.32 -17.22
C TYR A 46 20.34 17.42 -16.02
N SER A 47 20.07 18.35 -15.09
CA SER A 47 20.86 18.50 -13.87
C SER A 47 20.79 17.25 -13.00
N ALA A 48 19.59 16.71 -12.78
CA ALA A 48 19.39 15.50 -11.97
C ALA A 48 20.05 14.25 -12.58
N LEU A 49 19.95 14.06 -13.90
CA LEU A 49 20.60 12.95 -14.61
C LEU A 49 22.12 13.11 -14.58
N LYS A 50 22.64 14.33 -14.75
CA LYS A 50 24.07 14.63 -14.64
C LYS A 50 24.61 14.42 -13.22
N SER A 51 23.80 14.66 -12.19
CA SER A 51 24.15 14.42 -10.79
C SER A 51 24.06 12.93 -10.38
N GLY A 52 23.87 12.01 -11.33
CA GLY A 52 23.91 10.56 -11.08
C GLY A 52 22.54 9.91 -10.86
N ARG A 53 21.42 10.60 -11.13
CA ARG A 53 20.10 9.95 -11.10
C ARG A 53 19.98 8.97 -12.28
N ASP A 54 19.87 7.69 -12.00
CA ASP A 54 19.76 6.66 -13.04
C ASP A 54 18.31 6.46 -13.57
N VAL A 55 17.33 6.75 -12.70
CA VAL A 55 15.91 6.51 -12.96
C VAL A 55 15.27 7.65 -13.76
N VAL A 56 14.81 7.31 -14.97
CA VAL A 56 14.13 8.21 -15.93
C VAL A 56 12.63 8.39 -15.63
N LYS A 57 12.05 7.45 -14.89
CA LYS A 57 10.67 7.53 -14.40
C LYS A 57 10.55 8.55 -13.28
N ASP A 58 9.34 9.08 -13.11
CA ASP A 58 9.01 9.87 -11.92
C ASP A 58 9.23 8.99 -10.68
N LEU A 59 9.84 9.56 -9.65
CA LEU A 59 9.91 8.89 -8.35
C LEU A 59 8.50 8.76 -7.78
N PRO A 60 8.24 7.75 -6.94
CA PRO A 60 6.99 7.67 -6.21
C PRO A 60 6.75 9.01 -5.52
N ARG A 61 5.61 9.64 -5.84
CA ARG A 61 5.24 10.89 -5.19
C ARG A 61 4.93 10.55 -3.74
N SER A 62 5.51 11.31 -2.82
CA SER A 62 4.96 11.40 -1.47
C SER A 62 3.53 11.92 -1.61
N GLY A 63 2.56 11.00 -1.54
CA GLY A 63 1.15 11.37 -1.52
C GLY A 63 0.85 12.22 -0.28
N ARG A 64 -0.39 12.70 -0.16
CA ARG A 64 -0.84 13.28 1.10
C ARG A 64 -0.77 12.19 2.18
N PRO A 65 -0.05 12.39 3.30
CA PRO A 65 -0.11 11.46 4.40
C PRO A 65 -1.57 11.33 4.85
N SER A 66 -2.09 10.11 4.92
CA SER A 66 -3.40 9.88 5.52
C SER A 66 -3.30 10.25 7.00
N THR A 67 -4.04 11.27 7.43
CA THR A 67 -4.04 11.71 8.84
C THR A 67 -4.68 10.68 9.76
N SER A 68 -5.44 9.73 9.21
CA SER A 68 -6.16 8.70 9.96
C SER A 68 -5.43 7.35 10.00
N SER A 69 -4.58 7.04 9.02
CA SER A 69 -3.84 5.77 8.91
C SER A 69 -2.41 5.88 9.44
N THR A 70 -2.20 6.69 10.48
CA THR A 70 -0.92 6.76 11.19
C THR A 70 -0.62 5.41 11.86
N GLU A 71 0.65 5.03 11.98
CA GLU A 71 1.09 3.78 12.63
C GLU A 71 0.45 3.60 14.01
N VAL A 72 0.38 4.67 14.81
CA VAL A 72 -0.29 4.69 16.13
C VAL A 72 -1.75 4.23 16.08
N ASN A 73 -2.50 4.66 15.06
CA ASN A 73 -3.90 4.28 14.92
C ASN A 73 -4.02 2.84 14.41
N ILE A 74 -3.11 2.40 13.54
CA ILE A 74 -3.09 1.02 13.04
C ILE A 74 -2.86 0.05 14.19
N ASP A 75 -1.90 0.34 15.07
CA ASP A 75 -1.59 -0.51 16.22
C ASP A 75 -2.75 -0.57 17.21
N LYS A 76 -3.38 0.57 17.52
CA LYS A 76 -4.58 0.59 18.38
C LYS A 76 -5.74 -0.20 17.80
N VAL A 77 -6.03 -0.05 16.50
CA VAL A 77 -7.07 -0.85 15.83
C VAL A 77 -6.76 -2.34 15.93
N LYS A 78 -5.49 -2.71 15.76
CA LYS A 78 -5.04 -4.10 15.86
C LYS A 78 -5.25 -4.66 17.28
N GLU A 79 -4.87 -3.92 18.31
CA GLU A 79 -5.08 -4.32 19.72
C GLU A 79 -6.56 -4.56 20.03
N MET A 80 -7.44 -3.61 19.68
CA MET A 80 -8.88 -3.73 19.95
C MET A 80 -9.51 -4.93 19.23
N VAL A 81 -9.09 -5.22 18.00
CA VAL A 81 -9.62 -6.37 17.23
C VAL A 81 -9.12 -7.71 17.78
N ILE A 82 -7.91 -7.76 18.32
CA ILE A 82 -7.37 -8.97 18.98
C ILE A 82 -8.10 -9.21 20.30
N GLU A 83 -8.37 -8.16 21.07
CA GLU A 83 -9.10 -8.26 22.34
C GLU A 83 -10.55 -8.71 22.11
N ASN A 84 -11.24 -8.11 21.15
CA ASN A 84 -12.61 -8.49 20.81
C ASN A 84 -12.88 -8.41 19.30
N ARG A 85 -12.93 -9.59 18.68
CA ARG A 85 -13.21 -9.74 17.24
C ARG A 85 -14.63 -9.34 16.83
N HIS A 86 -15.53 -9.12 17.79
CA HIS A 86 -16.93 -8.75 17.53
C HIS A 86 -17.17 -7.25 17.45
N PHE A 87 -16.15 -6.41 17.63
CA PHE A 87 -16.32 -4.96 17.48
C PHE A 87 -16.83 -4.57 16.10
N SER A 88 -17.82 -3.69 16.09
CA SER A 88 -18.31 -3.05 14.90
C SER A 88 -17.36 -1.93 14.46
N LEU A 89 -17.34 -1.65 13.15
CA LEU A 89 -16.58 -0.53 12.60
C LEU A 89 -16.96 0.82 13.23
N ARG A 90 -18.21 0.97 13.69
CA ARG A 90 -18.69 2.19 14.35
C ARG A 90 -18.13 2.37 15.76
N GLU A 91 -18.04 1.30 16.54
CA GLU A 91 -17.45 1.33 17.88
C GLU A 91 -15.96 1.68 17.81
N ILE A 92 -15.22 1.03 16.91
CA ILE A 92 -13.80 1.31 16.67
C ILE A 92 -13.59 2.77 16.23
N ALA A 93 -14.44 3.27 15.33
CA ALA A 93 -14.38 4.64 14.84
C ALA A 93 -14.68 5.67 15.94
N ALA A 94 -15.66 5.39 16.81
CA ALA A 94 -16.00 6.26 17.93
C ALA A 94 -14.87 6.33 18.96
N GLU A 95 -14.29 5.18 19.32
CA GLU A 95 -13.20 5.09 20.30
C GLU A 95 -11.95 5.85 19.84
N LEU A 96 -11.58 5.70 18.56
CA LEU A 96 -10.38 6.32 18.01
C LEU A 96 -10.62 7.74 17.48
N THR A 97 -11.86 8.23 17.47
CA THR A 97 -12.29 9.49 16.83
C THR A 97 -11.85 9.59 15.36
N VAL A 98 -11.81 8.44 14.67
CA VAL A 98 -11.38 8.30 13.29
C VAL A 98 -12.60 8.04 12.41
N SER A 99 -12.56 8.49 11.15
CA SER A 99 -13.68 8.24 10.24
C SER A 99 -13.89 6.74 9.99
N HIS A 100 -15.16 6.34 9.88
CA HIS A 100 -15.55 4.96 9.61
C HIS A 100 -14.87 4.37 8.35
N GLU A 101 -14.66 5.19 7.31
CA GLU A 101 -13.95 4.75 6.11
C GLU A 101 -12.48 4.44 6.39
N SER A 102 -11.81 5.28 7.18
CA SER A 102 -10.41 5.06 7.52
C SER A 102 -10.22 3.78 8.32
N ILE A 103 -11.11 3.46 9.25
CA ILE A 103 -11.08 2.18 9.97
C ILE A 103 -11.26 1.01 9.00
N ARG A 104 -12.17 1.13 8.03
CA ARG A 104 -12.35 0.09 7.00
C ARG A 104 -11.08 -0.09 6.16
N THR A 105 -10.44 1.01 5.73
CA THR A 105 -9.16 1.00 5.02
C THR A 105 -8.07 0.36 5.87
N ILE A 106 -7.93 0.73 7.14
CA ILE A 106 -6.91 0.16 8.04
C ILE A 106 -7.09 -1.35 8.18
N LEU A 107 -8.32 -1.80 8.46
CA LEU A 107 -8.60 -3.23 8.63
C LEU A 107 -8.32 -4.02 7.35
N ARG A 108 -8.73 -3.52 6.19
CA ARG A 108 -8.63 -4.24 4.92
C ARG A 108 -7.24 -4.12 4.28
N ASP A 109 -6.72 -2.91 4.16
CA ASP A 109 -5.54 -2.61 3.34
C ASP A 109 -4.25 -2.58 4.16
N CYS A 110 -4.31 -2.27 5.46
CA CYS A 110 -3.12 -2.26 6.34
C CYS A 110 -2.97 -3.58 7.13
N LEU A 111 -4.08 -4.14 7.65
CA LEU A 111 -4.06 -5.33 8.51
C LEU A 111 -4.51 -6.63 7.80
N ASP A 112 -5.03 -6.54 6.57
CA ASP A 112 -5.62 -7.66 5.80
C ASP A 112 -6.66 -8.50 6.59
N ILE A 113 -7.42 -7.83 7.46
CA ILE A 113 -8.50 -8.42 8.25
C ILE A 113 -9.80 -8.36 7.46
N LYS A 114 -10.42 -9.53 7.28
CA LYS A 114 -11.72 -9.67 6.62
C LYS A 114 -12.80 -10.01 7.63
N ARG A 115 -13.97 -9.40 7.46
CA ARG A 115 -15.17 -9.78 8.20
C ARG A 115 -15.59 -11.19 7.77
N VAL A 116 -15.68 -12.09 8.72
CA VAL A 116 -16.21 -13.45 8.52
C VAL A 116 -17.50 -13.57 9.32
N ALA A 117 -18.53 -14.16 8.73
CA ALA A 117 -19.77 -14.42 9.44
C ALA A 117 -19.55 -15.43 10.56
N ALA A 118 -20.18 -15.20 11.73
CA ALA A 118 -20.16 -16.17 12.81
C ALA A 118 -20.80 -17.49 12.35
N ARG A 119 -20.23 -18.62 12.78
CA ARG A 119 -20.79 -19.95 12.50
C ARG A 119 -21.80 -20.28 13.59
N LEU A 120 -22.99 -20.75 13.19
CA LEU A 120 -23.97 -21.26 14.14
C LEU A 120 -23.42 -22.53 14.81
N VAL A 121 -23.45 -22.56 16.14
CA VAL A 121 -23.06 -23.73 16.93
C VAL A 121 -24.35 -24.37 17.46
N PRO A 122 -24.55 -25.70 17.34
CA PRO A 122 -25.80 -26.36 17.75
C PRO A 122 -26.17 -26.19 19.21
N LYS A 123 -25.18 -26.06 20.11
CA LYS A 123 -25.38 -25.94 21.55
C LYS A 123 -24.16 -25.35 22.25
N ASP A 124 -24.40 -24.51 23.24
CA ASP A 124 -23.39 -24.07 24.19
C ASP A 124 -23.10 -25.18 25.20
N LEU A 125 -21.93 -25.80 25.06
CA LEU A 125 -21.51 -26.91 25.89
C LEU A 125 -20.92 -26.43 27.21
N ASN A 126 -21.33 -27.07 28.31
CA ASN A 126 -20.70 -26.88 29.61
C ASN A 126 -19.33 -27.60 29.69
N PHE A 127 -18.57 -27.32 30.74
CA PHE A 127 -17.23 -27.87 30.93
C PHE A 127 -17.20 -29.42 30.89
N LEU A 128 -18.10 -30.08 31.61
CA LEU A 128 -18.18 -31.55 31.65
C LEU A 128 -18.53 -32.14 30.27
N GLN A 129 -19.43 -31.50 29.53
CA GLN A 129 -19.81 -31.91 28.18
C GLN A 129 -18.64 -31.79 27.20
N LYS A 130 -17.81 -30.74 27.33
CA LYS A 130 -16.60 -30.59 26.51
C LYS A 130 -15.60 -31.70 26.81
N LEU A 131 -15.32 -31.97 28.09
CA LEU A 131 -14.42 -33.06 28.50
C LEU A 131 -14.88 -34.42 28.00
N ASN A 132 -16.16 -34.75 28.19
CA ASN A 132 -16.69 -36.03 27.75
C ASN A 132 -16.59 -36.21 26.23
N ARG A 133 -16.80 -35.14 25.45
CA ARG A 133 -16.66 -35.18 23.99
C ARG A 133 -15.21 -35.44 23.55
N VAL A 134 -14.23 -34.82 24.21
CA VAL A 134 -12.80 -35.07 23.93
C VAL A 134 -12.47 -36.53 24.22
N LYS A 135 -12.82 -37.02 25.41
CA LYS A 135 -12.56 -38.42 25.80
C LYS A 135 -13.16 -39.44 24.84
N VAL A 136 -14.43 -39.26 24.46
CA VAL A 136 -15.09 -40.16 23.51
C VAL A 136 -14.42 -40.11 22.13
N ALA A 137 -13.98 -38.93 21.68
CA ALA A 137 -13.28 -38.81 20.40
C ALA A 137 -11.90 -39.50 20.43
N GLU A 138 -11.16 -39.37 21.55
CA GLU A 138 -9.89 -40.07 21.77
C GLU A 138 -10.08 -41.59 21.78
N ASP A 139 -11.03 -42.11 22.57
CA ASP A 139 -11.38 -43.54 22.61
C ASP A 139 -11.77 -44.08 21.22
N MET A 140 -12.47 -43.28 20.41
CA MET A 140 -12.86 -43.66 19.04
C MET A 140 -11.66 -43.69 18.09
N LEU A 141 -10.72 -42.75 18.23
CA LEU A 141 -9.50 -42.71 17.42
C LEU A 141 -8.59 -43.91 17.73
N GLU A 142 -8.44 -44.27 19.01
CA GLU A 142 -7.62 -45.42 19.43
C GLU A 142 -8.15 -46.76 18.93
N ARG A 143 -9.48 -46.91 18.85
CA ARG A 143 -10.13 -48.13 18.36
C ARG A 143 -10.20 -48.24 16.83
N ALA A 144 -9.92 -47.15 16.12
CA ALA A 144 -9.94 -47.11 14.66
C ALA A 144 -8.60 -47.50 14.02
N CYS A 145 -7.54 -47.62 14.83
CA CYS A 145 -6.26 -48.24 14.48
C CYS A 145 -6.27 -49.74 14.81
#